data_AF-A0A914TEK9-F1
#
_entry.id   AF-A0A914TEK9-F1
#
_cell.length_a   1.000
_cell.length_b   1.000
_cell.length_c   1.000
_cell.angle_alpha   90.00
_cell.angle_beta   90.00
_cell.angle_gamma   90.00
#
_symmetry.space_group_name_H-M   'P 1'
#
loop_
_entity.id
_entity.type
_entity.pdbx_description
1 polymer ?
#
loop_
_entity_poly.entity_id
_entity_poly.type
_entity_poly.pdbx_seq_one_letter_code
_entity_poly.pdbx_strand_id
1 'polypeptide(L)'
;MSINYAEALSPYPNKGKLGQKEITDNEFDLIQKINELTNDIRNAKFIVVLTGAGISTSAGIPDFRGPNGVWTMEQKRQEPKSVDFATAKPTFTHYALVALEKIGKIKHLISQNVDNLHIKSGFPVNRLLEVHGNCFVDQCKRCKKYYYRKDASKSVGCKQTGMRCNENKCRGFIHDTVLDWESELPDEYASVTIPYLKKADLFIVLGSSLQIQPVGSLPTVAKKTQNVKVAYVNLQKINKKIFDLTIHAPVDKVFRKIMENLEIPVEEKFYDEPVIFSKFSLEQDGIKNERFIANKKYKKEKGEAKEADNVEINVSHNEATGNATVKEETLINELKTSEFSNILPNKCDEISAADTIKQESIIATEEEPLIKKYKT
;
A
#
# COMPACT_ATOMS: atom_id res chain seq x y z
N MET A 1 -17.82 -16.51 -7.95
CA MET A 1 -17.84 -15.63 -6.77
C MET A 1 -16.40 -15.32 -6.42
N SER A 2 -15.98 -14.06 -6.57
CA SER A 2 -14.71 -13.60 -6.01
C SER A 2 -14.69 -13.91 -4.52
N ILE A 3 -13.58 -14.46 -4.02
CA ILE A 3 -13.36 -14.50 -2.58
C ILE A 3 -13.42 -13.06 -2.06
N ASN A 4 -14.25 -12.82 -1.05
CA ASN A 4 -14.08 -11.63 -0.23
C ASN A 4 -12.73 -11.80 0.47
N TYR A 5 -11.70 -11.09 0.00
CA TYR A 5 -10.31 -11.22 0.45
C TYR A 5 -10.21 -11.30 1.99
N ALA A 6 -11.00 -10.47 2.67
CA ALA A 6 -11.01 -10.39 4.11
C ALA A 6 -11.48 -11.68 4.81
N GLU A 7 -12.41 -12.42 4.21
CA GLU A 7 -12.92 -13.70 4.74
C GLU A 7 -11.90 -14.83 4.59
N ALA A 8 -10.99 -14.74 3.61
CA ALA A 8 -9.97 -15.76 3.39
C ALA A 8 -8.74 -15.61 4.29
N LEU A 9 -8.58 -14.46 4.95
CA LEU A 9 -7.48 -14.22 5.89
C LEU A 9 -7.61 -15.10 7.13
N SER A 10 -6.46 -15.43 7.73
CA SER A 10 -6.46 -16.08 9.03
C SER A 10 -7.11 -15.18 10.09
N PRO A 11 -7.77 -15.75 11.12
CA PRO A 11 -8.27 -14.98 12.25
C PRO A 11 -7.15 -14.18 12.90
N TYR A 12 -7.39 -12.89 13.15
CA TYR A 12 -6.39 -12.02 13.76
C TYR A 12 -7.05 -11.04 14.73
N PRO A 13 -6.69 -11.03 16.02
CA PRO A 13 -7.43 -10.28 17.04
C PRO A 13 -7.25 -8.77 16.91
N ASN A 14 -6.07 -8.31 16.46
CA ASN A 14 -5.76 -6.88 16.41
C ASN A 14 -5.96 -6.30 15.01
N LYS A 15 -7.16 -5.80 14.72
CA LYS A 15 -7.46 -5.12 13.45
C LYS A 15 -7.12 -3.62 13.46
N GLY A 16 -6.61 -3.09 14.57
CA GLY A 16 -6.32 -1.67 14.77
C GLY A 16 -7.53 -0.85 15.23
N LYS A 17 -7.48 0.48 15.06
CA LYS A 17 -8.58 1.41 15.37
C LYS A 17 -9.61 1.38 14.25
N LEU A 18 -10.83 0.99 14.58
CA LEU A 18 -11.95 0.79 13.67
C LEU A 18 -13.01 1.89 13.82
N GLY A 19 -13.74 2.17 12.75
CA GLY A 19 -14.91 3.06 12.78
C GLY A 19 -14.62 4.50 13.23
N GLN A 20 -13.40 4.99 13.03
CA GLN A 20 -13.07 6.37 13.41
C GLN A 20 -13.95 7.36 12.64
N LYS A 21 -14.39 8.41 13.33
CA LYS A 21 -15.22 9.47 12.75
C LYS A 21 -14.51 10.10 11.56
N GLU A 22 -15.23 10.17 10.44
CA GLU A 22 -14.80 10.91 9.27
C GLU A 22 -15.01 12.41 9.50
N ILE A 23 -14.05 13.19 9.01
CA ILE A 23 -14.10 14.64 9.03
C ILE A 23 -13.93 15.16 7.62
N THR A 24 -14.47 16.35 7.38
CA THR A 24 -14.27 17.08 6.13
C THR A 24 -13.83 18.50 6.47
N ASP A 25 -12.85 19.01 5.73
CA ASP A 25 -12.49 20.41 5.78
C ASP A 25 -13.68 21.24 5.30
N ASN A 26 -13.89 22.42 5.90
CA ASN A 26 -14.87 23.36 5.38
C ASN A 26 -14.46 23.81 3.97
N GLU A 27 -15.42 24.34 3.21
CA GLU A 27 -15.21 24.65 1.79
C GLU A 27 -14.05 25.61 1.54
N PHE A 28 -13.91 26.66 2.35
CA PHE A 28 -12.83 27.64 2.23
C PHE A 28 -11.46 26.99 2.44
N ASP A 29 -11.27 26.28 3.56
CA ASP A 29 -10.01 25.60 3.87
C ASP A 29 -9.69 24.51 2.84
N LEU A 30 -10.70 23.78 2.38
CA LEU A 30 -10.54 22.73 1.38
C LEU A 30 -10.01 23.32 0.06
N ILE A 31 -10.56 24.43 -0.41
CA ILE A 31 -10.09 25.11 -1.62
C ILE A 31 -8.64 25.56 -1.47
N GLN A 32 -8.29 26.19 -0.33
CA GLN A 32 -6.91 26.66 -0.09
C GLN A 32 -5.92 25.49 -0.09
N LYS A 33 -6.24 24.42 0.62
CA LYS A 33 -5.38 23.23 0.68
C LYS A 33 -5.26 22.51 -0.67
N ILE A 34 -6.34 22.44 -1.45
CA ILE A 34 -6.30 21.89 -2.81
C ILE A 34 -5.37 22.73 -3.68
N ASN A 35 -5.45 24.06 -3.60
CA ASN A 35 -4.56 24.95 -4.34
C ASN A 35 -3.10 24.78 -3.92
N GLU A 36 -2.83 24.61 -2.62
CA GLU A 36 -1.50 24.30 -2.11
C GLU A 36 -0.95 22.99 -2.70
N LEU A 37 -1.73 21.90 -2.61
CA LEU A 37 -1.32 20.61 -3.18
C LEU A 37 -1.17 20.66 -4.71
N THR A 38 -2.01 21.43 -5.38
CA THR A 38 -1.90 21.70 -6.83
C THR A 38 -0.54 22.34 -7.14
N ASN A 39 -0.14 23.36 -6.38
CA ASN A 39 1.14 24.03 -6.56
C ASN A 39 2.32 23.09 -6.25
N ASP A 40 2.21 22.28 -5.20
CA ASP A 40 3.22 21.27 -4.87
C ASP A 40 3.40 20.28 -6.01
N ILE A 41 2.31 19.74 -6.57
CA ILE A 41 2.35 18.80 -7.71
C ILE A 41 2.92 19.49 -8.96
N ARG A 42 2.56 20.76 -9.20
CA ARG A 42 3.08 21.55 -10.34
C ARG A 42 4.60 21.73 -10.23
N ASN A 43 5.11 21.98 -9.04
CA ASN A 43 6.53 22.27 -8.81
C ASN A 43 7.39 21.02 -8.64
N ALA A 44 6.83 19.94 -8.09
CA ALA A 44 7.51 18.68 -7.88
C ALA A 44 7.96 18.04 -9.19
N LYS A 45 9.16 17.46 -9.18
CA LYS A 45 9.76 16.70 -10.29
C LYS A 45 9.81 15.20 -10.00
N PHE A 46 9.71 14.81 -8.73
CA PHE A 46 9.85 13.43 -8.29
C PHE A 46 8.79 13.09 -7.24
N ILE A 47 7.57 12.83 -7.72
CA ILE A 47 6.46 12.49 -6.83
C ILE A 47 6.45 10.98 -6.56
N VAL A 48 6.36 10.61 -5.29
CA VAL A 48 6.06 9.25 -4.84
C VAL A 48 4.68 9.24 -4.18
N VAL A 49 3.86 8.25 -4.47
CA VAL A 49 2.49 8.14 -3.94
C VAL A 49 2.34 6.85 -3.14
N LEU A 50 1.64 6.93 -2.01
CA LEU A 50 1.17 5.79 -1.23
C LEU A 50 -0.36 5.76 -1.24
N THR A 51 -0.97 4.68 -1.71
CA THR A 51 -2.42 4.52 -1.75
C THR A 51 -2.90 3.41 -0.83
N GLY A 52 -4.05 3.64 -0.18
CA GLY A 52 -4.81 2.64 0.57
C GLY A 52 -6.25 2.50 0.09
N ALA A 53 -7.03 1.67 0.78
CA ALA A 53 -8.35 1.24 0.32
C ALA A 53 -9.36 2.40 0.14
N GLY A 54 -9.13 3.53 0.80
CA GLY A 54 -9.96 4.73 0.67
C GLY A 54 -10.07 5.26 -0.76
N ILE A 55 -9.09 5.00 -1.64
CA ILE A 55 -9.16 5.44 -3.04
C ILE A 55 -10.11 4.61 -3.91
N SER A 56 -10.54 3.44 -3.43
CA SER A 56 -11.40 2.49 -4.13
C SER A 56 -12.85 2.53 -3.62
N THR A 57 -13.15 3.34 -2.60
CA THR A 57 -14.49 3.41 -1.98
C THR A 57 -15.57 3.92 -2.93
N SER A 58 -15.26 4.88 -3.80
CA SER A 58 -16.19 5.36 -4.84
C SER A 58 -16.41 4.36 -5.99
N ALA A 59 -15.59 3.31 -6.10
CA ALA A 59 -15.84 2.17 -6.99
C ALA A 59 -16.77 1.12 -6.38
N GLY A 60 -17.26 1.33 -5.14
CA GLY A 60 -18.11 0.37 -4.44
C GLY A 60 -17.33 -0.73 -3.72
N ILE A 61 -16.01 -0.61 -3.58
CA ILE A 61 -15.17 -1.50 -2.76
C ILE A 61 -15.02 -0.86 -1.37
N PRO A 62 -15.48 -1.51 -0.28
CA PRO A 62 -15.36 -0.94 1.05
C PRO A 62 -13.89 -0.82 1.45
N ASP A 63 -13.57 0.20 2.26
CA ASP A 63 -12.28 0.23 2.94
C ASP A 63 -12.25 -0.81 4.09
N PHE A 64 -11.17 -0.84 4.86
CA PHE A 64 -11.04 -1.79 5.96
C PHE A 64 -11.52 -1.25 7.32
N ARG A 65 -11.39 0.06 7.57
CA ARG A 65 -11.47 0.65 8.93
C ARG A 65 -12.36 1.90 9.02
N GLY A 66 -12.93 2.33 7.91
CA GLY A 66 -13.94 3.38 7.83
C GLY A 66 -15.18 3.03 8.65
N PRO A 67 -16.15 3.95 8.76
CA PRO A 67 -17.42 3.71 9.48
C PRO A 67 -18.15 2.44 9.01
N ASN A 68 -18.01 2.10 7.73
CA ASN A 68 -18.58 0.93 7.06
C ASN A 68 -17.50 0.00 6.48
N GLY A 69 -16.25 0.11 6.95
CA GLY A 69 -15.15 -0.71 6.48
C GLY A 69 -15.28 -2.17 6.92
N VAL A 70 -14.61 -3.08 6.22
CA VAL A 70 -14.75 -4.53 6.42
C VAL A 70 -14.59 -4.95 7.88
N TRP A 71 -13.51 -4.52 8.55
CA TRP A 71 -13.27 -4.87 9.96
C TRP A 71 -14.24 -4.17 10.92
N THR A 72 -14.69 -2.96 10.58
CA THR A 72 -15.70 -2.24 11.36
C THR A 72 -17.05 -2.95 11.30
N MET A 73 -17.42 -3.49 10.14
CA MET A 73 -18.67 -4.24 9.94
C MET A 73 -18.58 -5.61 10.61
N GLU A 74 -17.44 -6.30 10.50
CA GLU A 74 -17.16 -7.54 11.24
C GLU A 74 -17.32 -7.34 12.75
N GLN A 75 -16.76 -6.27 13.32
CA GLN A 75 -16.92 -5.94 14.75
C GLN A 75 -18.39 -5.71 15.14
N LYS A 76 -19.19 -5.16 14.21
CA LYS A 76 -20.64 -4.97 14.37
C LYS A 76 -21.46 -6.24 14.06
N ARG A 77 -20.81 -7.35 13.67
CA ARG A 77 -21.45 -8.59 13.19
C ARG A 77 -22.36 -8.34 11.98
N GLN A 78 -21.89 -7.53 11.05
CA GLN A 78 -22.57 -7.16 9.82
C GLN A 78 -21.66 -7.39 8.63
N GLU A 79 -22.24 -7.66 7.47
CA GLU A 79 -21.51 -7.79 6.22
C GLU A 79 -21.30 -6.41 5.56
N PRO A 80 -20.08 -6.10 5.09
CA PRO A 80 -19.84 -4.90 4.31
C PRO A 80 -20.48 -5.04 2.92
N LYS A 81 -21.03 -3.95 2.39
CA LYS A 81 -21.49 -3.93 0.99
C LYS A 81 -20.27 -3.74 0.08
N SER A 82 -20.07 -4.69 -0.84
CA SER A 82 -18.98 -4.64 -1.82
C SER A 82 -19.44 -5.07 -3.20
N VAL A 83 -18.86 -4.47 -4.24
CA VAL A 83 -18.87 -5.03 -5.59
C VAL A 83 -17.79 -6.11 -5.75
N ASP A 84 -17.93 -6.96 -6.77
CA ASP A 84 -16.90 -7.94 -7.14
C ASP A 84 -15.68 -7.22 -7.77
N PHE A 85 -14.47 -7.48 -7.27
CA PHE A 85 -13.23 -6.92 -7.79
C PHE A 85 -13.05 -7.16 -9.30
N ALA A 86 -13.56 -8.27 -9.84
CA ALA A 86 -13.48 -8.58 -11.27
C ALA A 86 -14.26 -7.54 -12.10
N THR A 87 -15.40 -7.08 -11.59
CA THR A 87 -16.28 -6.09 -12.25
C THR A 87 -16.01 -4.64 -11.85
N ALA A 88 -15.32 -4.42 -10.73
CA ALA A 88 -14.98 -3.08 -10.27
C ALA A 88 -14.15 -2.32 -11.31
N LYS A 89 -14.46 -1.04 -11.46
CA LYS A 89 -13.77 -0.11 -12.36
C LYS A 89 -12.90 0.85 -11.55
N PRO A 90 -11.74 1.27 -12.08
CA PRO A 90 -10.91 2.27 -11.42
C PRO A 90 -11.68 3.57 -11.17
N THR A 91 -11.37 4.23 -10.05
CA THR A 91 -11.96 5.53 -9.70
C THR A 91 -11.25 6.67 -10.45
N PHE A 92 -11.80 7.89 -10.38
CA PHE A 92 -11.16 9.05 -11.00
C PHE A 92 -9.74 9.25 -10.46
N THR A 93 -9.52 9.05 -9.17
CA THR A 93 -8.19 9.14 -8.56
C THR A 93 -7.21 8.17 -9.22
N HIS A 94 -7.61 6.92 -9.51
CA HIS A 94 -6.73 5.98 -10.21
C HIS A 94 -6.31 6.50 -11.59
N TYR A 95 -7.25 7.03 -12.38
CA TYR A 95 -6.95 7.61 -13.70
C TYR A 95 -6.13 8.90 -13.61
N ALA A 96 -6.37 9.73 -12.60
CA ALA A 96 -5.58 10.95 -12.37
C ALA A 96 -4.12 10.62 -12.07
N LEU A 97 -3.85 9.57 -11.30
CA LEU A 97 -2.49 9.09 -11.04
C LEU A 97 -1.81 8.57 -12.33
N VAL A 98 -2.56 7.92 -13.22
CA VAL A 98 -2.07 7.53 -14.54
C VAL A 98 -1.73 8.76 -15.38
N ALA A 99 -2.59 9.78 -15.41
CA ALA A 99 -2.33 11.01 -16.16
C ALA A 99 -1.08 11.75 -15.65
N LEU A 100 -0.90 11.84 -14.33
CA LEU A 100 0.29 12.43 -13.70
C LEU A 100 1.56 11.61 -13.97
N GLU A 101 1.49 10.28 -14.01
CA GLU A 101 2.59 9.41 -14.42
C GLU A 101 2.92 9.63 -15.92
N LYS A 102 1.90 9.69 -16.78
CA LYS A 102 2.05 9.94 -18.22
C LYS A 102 2.70 11.29 -18.55
N ILE A 103 2.66 12.28 -17.66
CA ILE A 103 3.41 13.54 -17.85
C ILE A 103 4.73 13.59 -17.07
N GLY A 104 5.12 12.48 -16.46
CA GLY A 104 6.43 12.29 -15.82
C GLY A 104 6.53 12.86 -14.41
N LYS A 105 5.39 13.24 -13.78
CA LYS A 105 5.36 13.77 -12.42
C LYS A 105 5.49 12.67 -11.37
N ILE A 106 4.67 11.62 -11.50
CA ILE A 106 4.73 10.45 -10.59
C ILE A 106 5.83 9.50 -11.06
N LYS A 107 6.77 9.24 -10.16
CA LYS A 107 7.91 8.34 -10.41
C LYS A 107 7.70 6.95 -9.86
N HIS A 108 6.95 6.84 -8.76
CA HIS A 108 6.61 5.57 -8.16
C HIS A 108 5.30 5.62 -7.39
N LEU A 109 4.55 4.52 -7.44
CA LEU A 109 3.32 4.31 -6.68
C LEU A 109 3.47 3.05 -5.83
N ILE A 110 3.21 3.21 -4.55
CA ILE A 110 3.20 2.15 -3.55
C ILE A 110 1.74 1.96 -3.16
N SER A 111 1.21 0.75 -3.31
CA SER A 111 -0.20 0.46 -3.03
C SER A 111 -0.35 -0.63 -1.98
N GLN A 112 -1.16 -0.35 -0.96
CA GLN A 112 -1.62 -1.33 0.02
C GLN A 112 -2.85 -2.13 -0.45
N ASN A 113 -3.40 -1.79 -1.61
CA ASN A 113 -4.62 -2.38 -2.14
C ASN A 113 -4.33 -3.67 -2.88
N VAL A 114 -5.26 -4.61 -2.80
CA VAL A 114 -5.22 -5.92 -3.48
C VAL A 114 -6.27 -6.02 -4.61
N ASP A 115 -6.94 -4.91 -4.92
CA ASP A 115 -8.16 -4.82 -5.77
C ASP A 115 -7.89 -4.80 -7.28
N ASN A 116 -6.62 -4.70 -7.70
CA ASN A 116 -6.17 -4.64 -9.10
C ASN A 116 -6.57 -3.36 -9.86
N LEU A 117 -7.11 -2.33 -9.19
CA LEU A 117 -7.62 -1.14 -9.88
C LEU A 117 -6.51 -0.25 -10.47
N HIS A 118 -5.30 -0.25 -9.90
CA HIS A 118 -4.15 0.44 -10.51
C HIS A 118 -3.70 -0.18 -11.83
N ILE A 119 -3.70 -1.52 -11.92
CA ILE A 119 -3.36 -2.20 -13.18
C ILE A 119 -4.47 -1.99 -14.21
N LYS A 120 -5.73 -2.11 -13.79
CA LYS A 120 -6.91 -1.88 -14.66
C LYS A 120 -7.02 -0.44 -15.17
N SER A 121 -6.48 0.55 -14.45
CA SER A 121 -6.42 1.93 -14.94
C SER A 121 -5.32 2.17 -15.98
N GLY A 122 -4.43 1.20 -16.17
CA GLY A 122 -3.26 1.31 -17.05
C GLY A 122 -2.05 1.95 -16.38
N PHE A 123 -1.99 1.98 -15.04
CA PHE A 123 -0.78 2.43 -14.34
C PHE A 123 0.37 1.46 -14.62
N PRO A 124 1.56 1.95 -15.03
CA PRO A 124 2.62 1.07 -15.49
C PRO A 124 3.21 0.24 -14.34
N VAL A 125 3.22 -1.08 -14.52
CA VAL A 125 3.64 -2.03 -13.48
C VAL A 125 5.10 -1.80 -13.06
N ASN A 126 5.98 -1.35 -13.96
CA ASN A 126 7.37 -1.05 -13.61
C ASN A 126 7.57 0.16 -12.67
N ARG A 127 6.51 0.93 -12.41
CA ARG A 127 6.46 2.01 -11.43
C ARG A 127 5.49 1.71 -10.28
N LEU A 128 4.93 0.51 -10.19
CA LEU A 128 3.97 0.10 -9.19
C LEU A 128 4.56 -0.95 -8.24
N LEU A 129 4.41 -0.74 -6.93
CA LEU A 129 4.71 -1.72 -5.90
C LEU A 129 3.46 -2.04 -5.09
N GLU A 130 2.90 -3.23 -5.29
CA GLU A 130 1.72 -3.74 -4.57
C GLU A 130 2.18 -4.50 -3.33
N VAL A 131 2.29 -3.80 -2.20
CA VAL A 131 3.01 -4.31 -1.01
C VAL A 131 2.24 -5.38 -0.26
N HIS A 132 0.92 -5.47 -0.43
CA HIS A 132 0.10 -6.54 0.15
C HIS A 132 -0.32 -7.60 -0.89
N GLY A 133 0.27 -7.55 -2.09
CA GLY A 133 -0.09 -8.39 -3.21
C GLY A 133 -1.28 -7.87 -4.01
N ASN A 134 -1.77 -8.72 -4.91
CA ASN A 134 -2.89 -8.41 -5.78
C ASN A 134 -3.71 -9.68 -6.04
N CYS A 135 -5.03 -9.60 -5.84
CA CYS A 135 -5.92 -10.74 -6.00
C CYS A 135 -5.88 -11.36 -7.41
N PHE A 136 -5.41 -10.65 -8.43
CA PHE A 136 -5.39 -11.10 -9.83
C PHE A 136 -3.98 -11.44 -10.30
N VAL A 137 -3.01 -11.52 -9.39
CA VAL A 137 -1.61 -11.73 -9.73
C VAL A 137 -1.04 -12.89 -8.92
N ASP A 138 -0.46 -13.84 -9.63
CA ASP A 138 0.34 -14.92 -9.04
C ASP A 138 1.82 -14.71 -9.37
N GLN A 139 2.70 -15.33 -8.60
CA GLN A 139 4.13 -15.28 -8.81
C GLN A 139 4.78 -16.67 -8.72
N CYS A 140 5.68 -16.97 -9.65
CA CYS A 140 6.57 -18.12 -9.50
C CYS A 140 7.63 -17.84 -8.41
N LYS A 141 7.66 -18.61 -7.33
CA LYS A 141 8.66 -18.40 -6.25
C LYS A 141 10.11 -18.69 -6.68
N ARG A 142 10.32 -19.42 -7.78
CA ARG A 142 11.65 -19.75 -8.32
C ARG A 142 12.23 -18.67 -9.23
N CYS A 143 11.52 -18.28 -10.28
CA CYS A 143 12.01 -17.28 -11.25
C CYS A 143 11.43 -15.87 -11.04
N LYS A 144 10.57 -15.69 -10.05
CA LYS A 144 9.91 -14.43 -9.68
C LYS A 144 9.01 -13.81 -10.77
N LYS A 145 8.77 -14.50 -11.89
CA LYS A 145 7.82 -14.09 -12.94
C LYS A 145 6.40 -13.96 -12.38
N TYR A 146 5.75 -12.86 -12.74
CA TYR A 146 4.35 -12.57 -12.45
C TYR A 146 3.42 -13.13 -13.53
N TYR A 147 2.24 -13.57 -13.11
CA TYR A 147 1.16 -14.09 -13.93
C TYR A 147 -0.11 -13.30 -13.63
N TYR A 148 -0.54 -12.49 -14.59
CA TYR A 148 -1.76 -11.68 -14.48
C TYR A 148 -2.96 -12.50 -14.95
N ARG A 149 -4.01 -12.54 -14.14
CA ARG A 149 -5.21 -13.36 -14.35
C ARG A 149 -6.43 -12.47 -14.53
N LYS A 150 -7.44 -13.01 -15.21
CA LYS A 150 -8.76 -12.38 -15.35
C LYS A 150 -9.62 -12.55 -14.10
N ASP A 151 -9.48 -13.70 -13.44
CA ASP A 151 -10.21 -14.04 -12.23
C ASP A 151 -9.37 -13.80 -10.97
N ALA A 152 -10.04 -13.40 -9.89
CA ALA A 152 -9.41 -13.25 -8.59
C ALA A 152 -8.86 -14.60 -8.07
N SER A 153 -7.90 -14.52 -7.16
CA SER A 153 -7.29 -15.65 -6.47
C SER A 153 -8.31 -16.39 -5.65
N LYS A 154 -8.12 -17.71 -5.59
CA LYS A 154 -8.90 -18.60 -4.71
C LYS A 154 -8.21 -18.81 -3.36
N SER A 155 -7.11 -18.12 -3.10
CA SER A 155 -6.33 -18.23 -1.89
C SER A 155 -5.64 -16.91 -1.52
N VAL A 156 -5.27 -16.81 -0.24
CA VAL A 156 -4.45 -15.75 0.36
C VAL A 156 -3.37 -16.42 1.22
N GLY A 157 -2.34 -15.65 1.58
CA GLY A 157 -1.21 -16.12 2.38
C GLY A 157 -0.11 -16.74 1.53
N CYS A 158 0.07 -16.25 0.29
CA CYS A 158 1.09 -16.75 -0.63
C CYS A 158 1.01 -18.26 -0.84
N LYS A 159 -0.20 -18.82 -0.98
CA LYS A 159 -0.40 -20.28 -1.10
C LYS A 159 -0.13 -20.75 -2.52
N GLN A 160 0.31 -22.00 -2.63
CA GLN A 160 0.58 -22.61 -3.92
C GLN A 160 -0.73 -22.84 -4.70
N THR A 161 -0.77 -22.39 -5.95
CA THR A 161 -1.95 -22.49 -6.84
C THR A 161 -2.16 -23.88 -7.46
N GLY A 162 -1.20 -24.80 -7.26
CA GLY A 162 -1.11 -26.08 -7.96
C GLY A 162 -0.49 -25.99 -9.36
N MET A 163 -0.30 -24.78 -9.90
CA MET A 163 0.29 -24.58 -11.22
C MET A 163 1.83 -24.53 -11.16
N ARG A 164 2.45 -24.88 -12.29
CA ARG A 164 3.90 -24.80 -12.51
C ARG A 164 4.22 -23.68 -13.50
N CYS A 165 5.33 -23.01 -13.26
CA CYS A 165 5.86 -21.96 -14.12
C CYS A 165 6.15 -22.49 -15.52
N ASN A 166 5.65 -21.77 -16.53
CA ASN A 166 5.81 -22.10 -17.95
C ASN A 166 7.10 -21.54 -18.57
N GLU A 167 7.90 -20.79 -17.81
CA GLU A 167 9.21 -20.31 -18.26
C GLU A 167 10.19 -21.46 -18.51
N ASN A 168 11.00 -21.27 -19.55
CA ASN A 168 11.91 -22.30 -20.03
C ASN A 168 12.83 -22.78 -18.88
N LYS A 169 12.85 -24.09 -18.67
CA LYS A 169 13.60 -24.77 -17.59
C LYS A 169 13.22 -24.37 -16.16
N CYS A 170 12.23 -23.49 -15.92
CA CYS A 170 11.89 -23.05 -14.57
C CYS A 170 11.07 -24.08 -13.80
N ARG A 171 9.86 -24.44 -14.25
CA ARG A 171 8.97 -25.40 -13.54
C ARG A 171 8.78 -25.12 -12.03
N GLY A 172 9.05 -23.91 -11.56
CA GLY A 172 8.84 -23.51 -10.17
C GLY A 172 7.35 -23.47 -9.84
N PHE A 173 7.02 -23.65 -8.57
CA PHE A 173 5.63 -23.54 -8.12
C PHE A 173 5.14 -22.10 -8.17
N ILE A 174 3.92 -21.92 -8.69
CA ILE A 174 3.22 -20.64 -8.74
C ILE A 174 2.39 -20.47 -7.48
N HIS A 175 2.51 -19.33 -6.82
CA HIS A 175 1.78 -18.98 -5.61
C HIS A 175 0.97 -17.70 -5.84
N ASP A 176 -0.15 -17.55 -5.14
CA ASP A 176 -0.80 -16.23 -5.07
C ASP A 176 0.14 -15.20 -4.43
N THR A 177 -0.14 -13.91 -4.65
CA THR A 177 0.70 -12.82 -4.09
C THR A 177 0.10 -12.17 -2.86
N VAL A 178 -1.14 -12.50 -2.53
CA VAL A 178 -1.89 -11.81 -1.48
C VAL A 178 -1.38 -12.26 -0.11
N LEU A 179 -1.05 -11.29 0.74
CA LEU A 179 -0.50 -11.56 2.06
C LEU A 179 -1.60 -11.99 3.06
N ASP A 180 -1.24 -12.87 3.99
CA ASP A 180 -1.97 -13.08 5.24
C ASP A 180 -1.32 -12.24 6.35
N TRP A 181 -1.91 -12.18 7.55
CA TRP A 181 -1.45 -11.32 8.65
C TRP A 181 0.01 -11.51 9.04
N GLU A 182 0.49 -12.75 9.07
CA GLU A 182 1.86 -13.10 9.44
C GLU A 182 2.79 -13.27 8.22
N SER A 183 2.30 -12.96 7.01
CA SER A 183 3.14 -13.02 5.81
C SER A 183 4.11 -11.85 5.77
N GLU A 184 5.34 -12.13 5.34
CA GLU A 184 6.33 -11.08 5.06
C GLU A 184 5.91 -10.23 3.86
N LEU A 185 6.30 -8.94 3.88
CA LEU A 185 6.22 -8.10 2.70
C LEU A 185 7.10 -8.66 1.56
N PRO A 186 6.84 -8.29 0.29
CA PRO A 186 7.67 -8.72 -0.82
C PRO A 186 9.17 -8.42 -0.58
N ASP A 187 10.05 -9.38 -0.92
CA ASP A 187 11.51 -9.27 -0.76
C ASP A 187 12.07 -7.92 -1.28
N GLU A 188 11.49 -7.43 -2.37
CA GLU A 188 11.89 -6.23 -3.07
C GLU A 188 11.45 -4.92 -2.38
N TYR A 189 10.56 -4.99 -1.38
CA TYR A 189 9.90 -3.84 -0.75
C TYR A 189 10.89 -2.73 -0.37
N ALA A 190 11.91 -3.06 0.43
CA ALA A 190 12.89 -2.08 0.87
C ALA A 190 13.78 -1.61 -0.30
N SER A 191 14.27 -2.55 -1.11
CA SER A 191 15.18 -2.29 -2.23
C SER A 191 14.57 -1.40 -3.32
N VAL A 192 13.26 -1.47 -3.51
CA VAL A 192 12.52 -0.64 -4.45
C VAL A 192 12.13 0.67 -3.79
N THR A 193 11.51 0.63 -2.61
CA THR A 193 10.92 1.83 -1.99
C THR A 193 11.97 2.88 -1.59
N ILE A 194 13.08 2.47 -0.98
CA ILE A 194 14.06 3.40 -0.42
C ILE A 194 14.72 4.29 -1.48
N PRO A 195 15.20 3.78 -2.63
CA PRO A 195 15.77 4.63 -3.68
C PRO A 195 14.80 5.70 -4.21
N TYR A 196 13.49 5.40 -4.30
CA TYR A 196 12.49 6.40 -4.70
C TYR A 196 12.26 7.45 -3.60
N LEU A 197 12.13 7.03 -2.34
CA LEU A 197 11.97 7.97 -1.22
C LEU A 197 13.19 8.89 -1.04
N LYS A 198 14.40 8.39 -1.32
CA LYS A 198 15.64 9.18 -1.33
C LYS A 198 15.68 10.30 -2.37
N LYS A 199 14.80 10.28 -3.38
CA LYS A 199 14.76 11.26 -4.45
C LYS A 199 13.48 12.08 -4.46
N ALA A 200 12.49 11.68 -3.67
CA ALA A 200 11.20 12.30 -3.65
C ALA A 200 11.30 13.75 -3.14
N ASP A 201 10.77 14.69 -3.92
CA ASP A 201 10.54 16.07 -3.48
C ASP A 201 9.11 16.27 -2.96
N LEU A 202 8.19 15.38 -3.34
CA LEU A 202 6.82 15.30 -2.81
C LEU A 202 6.41 13.85 -2.57
N PHE A 203 5.92 13.54 -1.37
CA PHE A 203 5.32 12.26 -1.01
C PHE A 203 3.84 12.44 -0.66
N ILE A 204 2.95 11.73 -1.34
CA ILE A 204 1.50 11.89 -1.17
C ILE A 204 0.87 10.60 -0.66
N VAL A 205 0.16 10.66 0.47
CA VAL A 205 -0.62 9.55 1.02
C VAL A 205 -2.09 9.75 0.71
N LEU A 206 -2.72 8.77 0.09
CA LEU A 206 -4.12 8.81 -0.34
C LEU A 206 -4.91 7.65 0.26
N GLY A 207 -5.98 7.94 0.98
CA GLY A 207 -6.97 6.92 1.36
C GLY A 207 -6.42 5.80 2.26
N SER A 208 -5.40 6.06 3.07
CA SER A 208 -4.83 5.08 4.01
C SER A 208 -4.84 5.62 5.43
N SER A 209 -5.26 4.79 6.39
CA SER A 209 -5.15 5.10 7.82
C SER A 209 -3.75 4.86 8.39
N LEU A 210 -2.82 4.31 7.58
CA LEU A 210 -1.41 4.09 7.93
C LEU A 210 -1.18 3.26 9.21
N GLN A 211 -2.12 2.38 9.55
CA GLN A 211 -2.07 1.56 10.76
C GLN A 211 -1.25 0.27 10.58
N ILE A 212 -1.13 -0.25 9.35
CA ILE A 212 -0.35 -1.46 9.05
C ILE A 212 1.12 -1.11 8.88
N GLN A 213 1.97 -1.67 9.73
CA GLN A 213 3.42 -1.55 9.63
C GLN A 213 4.02 -2.68 8.79
N PRO A 214 5.18 -2.47 8.15
CA PRO A 214 6.00 -1.24 8.13
C PRO A 214 5.51 -0.15 7.16
N VAL A 215 4.53 -0.44 6.29
CA VAL A 215 4.09 0.49 5.22
C VAL A 215 3.56 1.82 5.77
N GLY A 216 2.86 1.78 6.90
CA GLY A 216 2.33 2.96 7.59
C GLY A 216 3.39 3.91 8.17
N SER A 217 4.66 3.49 8.20
CA SER A 217 5.80 4.32 8.59
C SER A 217 6.48 5.02 7.40
N LEU A 218 6.13 4.70 6.15
CA LEU A 218 6.76 5.30 4.97
C LEU A 218 6.77 6.84 4.97
N PRO A 219 5.72 7.55 5.43
CA PRO A 219 5.79 9.01 5.56
C PRO A 219 6.92 9.50 6.48
N THR A 220 7.15 8.79 7.58
CA THR A 220 8.25 9.07 8.53
C THR A 220 9.60 8.75 7.88
N VAL A 221 9.71 7.62 7.18
CA VAL A 221 10.93 7.22 6.46
C VAL A 221 11.29 8.26 5.39
N ALA A 222 10.31 8.74 4.64
CA ALA A 222 10.49 9.78 3.63
C ALA A 222 11.10 11.06 4.25
N LYS A 223 10.51 11.57 5.35
CA LYS A 223 11.01 12.73 6.10
C LYS A 223 12.43 12.56 6.68
N LYS A 224 12.78 11.35 7.11
CA LYS A 224 14.14 11.06 7.60
C LYS A 224 15.18 11.05 6.49
N THR A 225 14.77 10.68 5.27
CA THR A 225 15.67 10.43 4.16
C THR A 225 16.10 11.73 3.47
N GLN A 226 15.16 12.65 3.28
CA GLN A 226 15.38 14.00 2.77
C GLN A 226 14.32 14.96 3.31
N ASN A 227 14.51 16.26 3.11
CA ASN A 227 13.49 17.28 3.39
C ASN A 227 12.37 17.26 2.34
N VAL A 228 11.65 16.15 2.25
CA VAL A 228 10.50 15.93 1.35
C VAL A 228 9.24 16.58 1.92
N LYS A 229 8.40 17.18 1.07
CA LYS A 229 7.06 17.59 1.49
C LYS A 229 6.13 16.37 1.51
N VAL A 230 5.36 16.19 2.57
CA VAL A 230 4.46 15.07 2.76
C VAL A 230 3.03 15.56 2.87
N ALA A 231 2.21 15.21 1.89
CA ALA A 231 0.78 15.49 1.86
C ALA A 231 -0.03 14.24 2.25
N TYR A 232 -1.12 14.43 2.99
CA TYR A 232 -2.03 13.37 3.39
C TYR A 232 -3.47 13.76 3.06
N VAL A 233 -4.13 12.93 2.27
CA VAL A 233 -5.53 13.10 1.87
C VAL A 233 -6.34 11.90 2.37
N ASN A 234 -7.15 12.12 3.40
CA ASN A 234 -8.01 11.07 3.96
C ASN A 234 -9.15 11.67 4.78
N LEU A 235 -10.31 11.00 4.79
CA LEU A 235 -11.47 11.37 5.60
C LEU A 235 -11.23 11.16 7.11
N GLN A 236 -10.52 10.11 7.48
CA GLN A 236 -10.20 9.84 8.89
C GLN A 236 -8.95 10.60 9.31
N LYS A 237 -9.06 11.29 10.46
CA LYS A 237 -7.96 12.05 11.05
C LYS A 237 -6.87 11.11 11.58
N ILE A 238 -5.62 11.50 11.35
CA ILE A 238 -4.46 10.93 12.00
C ILE A 238 -3.70 12.02 12.75
N ASN A 239 -3.33 11.76 14.00
CA ASN A 239 -2.56 12.70 14.81
C ASN A 239 -1.05 12.44 14.65
N LYS A 240 -0.51 12.72 13.45
CA LYS A 240 0.94 12.67 13.19
C LYS A 240 1.42 14.04 12.70
N LYS A 241 2.43 14.61 13.35
CA LYS A 241 3.03 15.92 13.01
C LYS A 241 3.94 15.89 11.77
N ILE A 242 4.06 14.75 11.11
CA ILE A 242 4.98 14.56 9.98
C ILE A 242 4.43 15.08 8.65
N PHE A 243 3.12 15.39 8.58
CA PHE A 243 2.45 15.85 7.37
C PHE A 243 2.56 17.37 7.27
N ASP A 244 3.10 17.88 6.18
CA ASP A 244 3.14 19.32 5.89
C ASP A 244 1.78 19.82 5.45
N LEU A 245 1.00 18.97 4.76
CA LEU A 245 -0.35 19.26 4.31
C LEU A 245 -1.29 18.11 4.62
N THR A 246 -2.42 18.39 5.25
CA THR A 246 -3.47 17.41 5.57
C THR A 246 -4.80 17.90 5.01
N ILE A 247 -5.39 17.13 4.10
CA ILE A 247 -6.68 17.40 3.47
C ILE A 247 -7.69 16.35 3.93
N HIS A 248 -8.81 16.81 4.46
CA HIS A 248 -9.93 15.98 4.88
C HIS A 248 -11.07 16.12 3.87
N ALA A 249 -11.10 15.25 2.87
CA ALA A 249 -12.14 15.19 1.85
C ALA A 249 -12.08 13.85 1.09
N PRO A 250 -13.13 13.47 0.35
CA PRO A 250 -13.06 12.36 -0.59
C PRO A 250 -11.96 12.58 -1.62
N VAL A 251 -11.10 11.58 -1.83
CA VAL A 251 -9.92 11.71 -2.71
C VAL A 251 -10.28 12.07 -4.16
N ASP A 252 -11.39 11.53 -4.68
CA ASP A 252 -11.88 11.88 -6.02
C ASP A 252 -12.26 13.36 -6.13
N LYS A 253 -12.87 13.94 -5.08
CA LYS A 253 -13.20 15.38 -5.06
C LYS A 253 -11.94 16.23 -5.12
N VAL A 254 -10.92 15.83 -4.36
CA VAL A 254 -9.61 16.52 -4.32
C VAL A 254 -8.92 16.43 -5.68
N PHE A 255 -8.79 15.21 -6.24
CA PHE A 255 -8.07 15.02 -7.48
C PHE A 255 -8.80 15.57 -8.70
N ARG A 256 -10.14 15.55 -8.77
CA ARG A 256 -10.87 16.25 -9.85
C ARG A 256 -10.47 17.72 -9.88
N LYS A 257 -10.49 18.39 -8.71
CA LYS A 257 -10.16 19.81 -8.64
C LYS A 257 -8.68 20.10 -8.93
N ILE A 258 -7.77 19.24 -8.48
CA ILE A 258 -6.34 19.35 -8.80
C ILE A 258 -6.12 19.22 -10.32
N MET A 259 -6.71 18.21 -10.96
CA MET A 259 -6.52 17.98 -12.39
C MET A 259 -7.13 19.10 -13.24
N GLU A 260 -8.29 19.64 -12.83
CA GLU A 260 -8.87 20.88 -13.40
C GLU A 260 -7.89 22.05 -13.28
N ASN A 261 -7.35 22.31 -12.08
CA ASN A 261 -6.43 23.44 -11.83
C ASN A 261 -5.06 23.28 -12.51
N LEU A 262 -4.65 22.06 -12.83
CA LEU A 262 -3.44 21.77 -13.60
C LEU A 262 -3.69 21.76 -15.11
N GLU A 263 -4.96 21.83 -15.54
CA GLU A 263 -5.38 21.69 -16.93
C GLU A 263 -4.88 20.38 -17.58
N ILE A 264 -4.79 19.31 -16.78
CA ILE A 264 -4.36 17.99 -17.27
C ILE A 264 -5.59 17.13 -17.52
N PRO A 265 -5.84 16.70 -18.78
CA PRO A 265 -6.97 15.83 -19.08
C PRO A 265 -6.77 14.44 -18.45
N VAL A 266 -7.86 13.86 -17.96
CA VAL A 266 -7.89 12.52 -17.39
C VAL A 266 -8.68 11.60 -18.31
N GLU A 267 -7.98 10.64 -18.92
CA GLU A 267 -8.59 9.63 -19.77
C GLU A 267 -9.02 8.42 -18.92
N GLU A 268 -10.33 8.22 -18.77
CA GLU A 268 -10.91 7.10 -18.02
C GLU A 268 -10.98 5.81 -18.88
N LYS A 269 -9.83 5.38 -19.41
CA LYS A 269 -9.72 4.20 -20.27
C LYS A 269 -9.41 2.93 -19.45
N PHE A 270 -10.22 1.90 -19.65
CA PHE A 270 -10.07 0.59 -19.01
C PHE A 270 -9.09 -0.31 -19.75
N TYR A 271 -8.28 -1.09 -19.00
CA TYR A 271 -7.29 -2.02 -19.54
C TYR A 271 -7.53 -3.45 -19.03
N ASP A 272 -7.65 -4.39 -19.96
CA ASP A 272 -7.75 -5.83 -19.65
C ASP A 272 -6.37 -6.47 -19.39
N GLU A 273 -5.33 -5.92 -19.99
CA GLU A 273 -3.95 -6.41 -19.88
C GLU A 273 -3.05 -5.34 -19.23
N PRO A 274 -2.05 -5.75 -18.43
CA PRO A 274 -1.18 -4.81 -17.71
C PRO A 274 -0.30 -4.00 -18.66
N VAL A 275 -0.23 -2.69 -18.43
CA VAL A 275 0.79 -1.82 -19.04
C VAL A 275 2.12 -2.11 -18.34
N ILE A 276 3.05 -2.78 -19.03
CA ILE A 276 4.28 -3.26 -18.38
C ILE A 276 5.24 -2.10 -18.10
N PHE A 277 5.40 -1.17 -19.04
CA PHE A 277 6.42 -0.13 -18.98
C PHE A 277 5.84 1.27 -19.11
N SER A 278 6.30 2.16 -18.24
CA SER A 278 6.23 3.61 -18.44
C SER A 278 7.00 4.03 -19.69
N LYS A 279 6.56 5.10 -20.35
CA LYS A 279 7.32 5.76 -21.41
C LYS A 279 8.60 6.44 -20.91
N PHE A 280 8.65 6.79 -19.62
CA PHE A 280 9.83 7.36 -18.98
C PHE A 280 10.70 6.23 -18.46
N SER A 281 11.97 6.21 -18.87
CA SER A 281 12.89 5.15 -18.44
C SER A 281 13.26 5.31 -16.96
N LEU A 282 13.47 4.18 -16.27
CA LEU A 282 13.98 4.21 -14.90
C LEU A 282 15.41 4.75 -14.83
N GLU A 283 16.19 4.60 -15.92
CA GLU A 283 17.55 5.14 -16.05
C GLU A 283 17.57 6.68 -16.02
N GLN A 284 16.63 7.34 -16.71
CA GLN A 284 16.47 8.80 -16.65
C GLN A 284 16.16 9.30 -15.23
N ASP A 285 15.46 8.50 -14.42
CA ASP A 285 15.19 8.82 -13.02
C ASP A 285 16.36 8.43 -12.09
N GLY A 286 17.45 7.87 -12.65
CA GLY A 286 18.60 7.33 -11.94
C GLY A 286 18.28 6.14 -11.04
N ILE A 287 17.18 5.42 -11.31
CA ILE A 287 16.72 4.28 -10.53
C ILE A 287 17.17 2.99 -11.21
N LYS A 288 17.85 2.12 -10.45
CA LYS A 288 18.09 0.73 -10.86
C LYS A 288 16.96 -0.11 -10.28
N ASN A 289 16.13 -0.71 -11.13
CA ASN A 289 15.08 -1.62 -10.69
C ASN A 289 15.31 -3.02 -11.30
N GLU A 290 15.94 -3.89 -10.51
CA GLU A 290 16.31 -5.24 -10.94
C GLU A 290 15.12 -6.11 -11.35
N ARG A 291 13.91 -5.83 -10.82
CA ARG A 291 12.65 -6.49 -11.21
C ARG A 291 12.39 -6.44 -12.71
N PHE A 292 12.88 -5.40 -13.40
CA PHE A 292 12.64 -5.19 -14.83
C PHE A 292 13.92 -5.10 -15.68
N ILE A 293 15.11 -5.10 -15.06
CA ILE A 293 16.41 -5.12 -15.78
C ILE A 293 16.57 -6.42 -16.62
N ALA A 294 15.92 -7.52 -16.20
CA ALA A 294 15.92 -8.79 -16.94
C ALA A 294 15.27 -8.71 -18.34
N ASN A 295 14.53 -7.65 -18.67
CA ASN A 295 13.87 -7.50 -19.97
C ASN A 295 14.71 -6.81 -21.06
N LYS A 296 15.96 -6.39 -20.78
CA LYS A 296 16.91 -6.00 -21.85
C LYS A 296 17.21 -7.16 -22.82
N LYS A 297 17.02 -8.42 -22.39
CA LYS A 297 17.09 -9.60 -23.29
C LYS A 297 15.81 -9.82 -24.09
N TYR A 298 14.63 -9.51 -23.53
CA TYR A 298 13.34 -9.69 -24.19
C TYR A 298 13.14 -8.75 -25.38
N LYS A 299 13.68 -7.51 -25.31
CA LYS A 299 13.67 -6.55 -26.43
C LYS A 299 14.45 -7.02 -27.66
N LYS A 300 15.47 -7.88 -27.49
CA LYS A 300 16.31 -8.33 -28.60
C LYS A 300 15.71 -9.50 -29.38
N GLU A 301 14.73 -10.21 -28.80
CA GLU A 301 14.17 -11.43 -29.38
C GLU A 301 12.80 -11.24 -30.07
N LYS A 302 12.14 -10.08 -29.93
CA LYS A 302 10.77 -9.90 -30.45
C LYS A 302 10.46 -8.69 -31.34
N GLY A 303 11.42 -7.86 -31.73
CA GLY A 303 11.26 -6.95 -32.88
C GLY A 303 9.99 -6.06 -32.90
N GLU A 304 9.42 -5.71 -31.75
CA GLU A 304 8.20 -4.90 -31.66
C GLU A 304 8.53 -3.55 -31.02
N ALA A 305 8.94 -2.60 -31.86
CA ALA A 305 8.76 -1.18 -31.60
C ALA A 305 7.50 -0.76 -32.35
N LYS A 306 6.41 -0.49 -31.64
CA LYS A 306 5.47 0.53 -32.10
C LYS A 306 5.91 1.83 -31.43
N GLU A 307 6.69 2.60 -32.18
CA GLU A 307 7.02 3.99 -31.85
C GLU A 307 5.71 4.75 -31.68
N ALA A 308 5.53 5.38 -30.53
CA ALA A 308 4.55 6.44 -30.34
C ALA A 308 5.36 7.74 -30.32
N ASP A 309 5.28 8.46 -31.44
CA ASP A 309 5.65 9.85 -31.72
C ASP A 309 6.76 10.47 -30.85
N ASN A 310 7.98 10.45 -31.40
CA ASN A 310 9.12 11.24 -30.93
C ASN A 310 8.89 12.73 -31.25
N VAL A 311 8.80 13.57 -30.23
CA VAL A 311 9.19 14.98 -30.33
C VAL A 311 10.54 15.09 -29.62
N GLU A 312 11.60 15.20 -30.41
CA GLU A 312 12.97 15.36 -29.93
C GLU A 312 13.15 16.74 -29.27
N ILE A 313 13.63 16.75 -28.02
CA ILE A 313 14.25 17.93 -27.42
C ILE A 313 15.65 17.50 -26.96
N ASN A 314 16.66 17.98 -27.68
CA ASN A 314 18.07 17.78 -27.38
C ASN A 314 18.48 18.56 -26.12
N VAL A 315 18.99 17.87 -25.10
CA VAL A 315 19.82 18.49 -24.06
C VAL A 315 20.98 17.56 -23.70
N SER A 316 22.19 18.09 -23.84
CA SER A 316 23.48 17.47 -23.54
C SER A 316 23.72 17.30 -22.03
N HIS A 317 24.20 16.12 -21.60
CA HIS A 317 24.65 15.84 -20.24
C HIS A 317 26.17 15.97 -20.09
N ASN A 318 26.60 16.54 -18.95
CA ASN A 318 27.93 16.32 -18.38
C ASN A 318 27.77 15.52 -17.07
N GLU A 319 28.59 14.48 -16.92
CA GLU A 319 28.62 13.57 -15.78
C GLU A 319 29.45 14.11 -14.61
N ALA A 320 29.05 13.76 -13.38
CA ALA A 320 29.95 13.67 -12.24
C ALA A 320 29.42 12.63 -11.23
N THR A 321 30.29 11.67 -10.88
CA THR A 321 30.06 10.56 -9.94
C THR A 321 30.56 10.88 -8.53
N GLY A 322 29.89 10.38 -7.49
CA GLY A 322 30.40 10.39 -6.10
C GLY A 322 29.58 9.53 -5.13
N ASN A 323 30.27 8.66 -4.38
CA ASN A 323 29.79 7.54 -3.56
C ASN A 323 28.91 7.89 -2.33
N ALA A 324 27.94 7.02 -2.02
CA ALA A 324 27.19 7.02 -0.75
C ALA A 324 26.74 5.59 -0.33
N THR A 325 27.65 4.78 0.23
CA THR A 325 27.39 3.37 0.57
C THR A 325 27.09 3.09 2.06
N VAL A 326 27.39 4.00 3.00
CA VAL A 326 27.29 3.69 4.45
C VAL A 326 25.91 4.04 5.07
N LYS A 327 25.12 4.92 4.44
CA LYS A 327 23.77 5.30 4.94
C LYS A 327 22.64 4.38 4.48
N GLU A 328 22.91 3.49 3.52
CA GLU A 328 21.89 2.65 2.90
C GLU A 328 21.55 1.42 3.76
N GLU A 329 22.54 0.79 4.38
CA GLU A 329 22.35 -0.39 5.22
C GLU A 329 21.54 -0.08 6.49
N THR A 330 21.75 1.08 7.12
CA THR A 330 21.03 1.45 8.36
C THR A 330 19.54 1.67 8.11
N LEU A 331 19.17 2.32 7.00
CA LEU A 331 17.77 2.59 6.66
C LEU A 331 17.04 1.33 6.15
N ILE A 332 17.75 0.45 5.42
CA ILE A 332 17.24 -0.87 5.03
C ILE A 332 16.99 -1.73 6.27
N ASN A 333 17.87 -1.67 7.27
CA ASN A 333 17.69 -2.37 8.53
C ASN A 333 16.48 -1.82 9.30
N GLU A 334 16.28 -0.49 9.40
CA GLU A 334 15.06 0.10 10.03
C GLU A 334 13.74 -0.37 9.39
N LEU A 335 13.72 -0.71 8.09
CA LEU A 335 12.56 -1.27 7.40
C LEU A 335 12.42 -2.79 7.51
N LYS A 336 13.52 -3.51 7.77
CA LYS A 336 13.55 -4.97 7.94
C LYS A 336 13.35 -5.39 9.40
N THR A 337 13.85 -4.62 10.35
CA THR A 337 13.69 -4.87 11.79
C THR A 337 12.51 -4.08 12.30
N SER A 338 11.31 -4.67 12.23
CA SER A 338 10.20 -4.25 13.07
C SER A 338 10.44 -4.71 14.52
N GLU A 339 11.41 -4.12 15.20
CA GLU A 339 11.49 -4.16 16.67
C GLU A 339 10.98 -2.83 17.22
N PHE A 340 9.65 -2.70 17.23
CA PHE A 340 8.96 -1.73 18.09
C PHE A 340 8.02 -2.47 19.03
N SER A 341 8.60 -3.34 19.86
CA SER A 341 8.05 -3.67 21.17
C SER A 341 8.62 -2.67 22.17
N ASN A 342 8.00 -1.48 22.31
CA ASN A 342 8.17 -0.61 23.49
C ASN A 342 7.22 0.59 23.44
N ILE A 343 5.91 0.32 23.49
CA ILE A 343 4.93 1.18 24.19
C ILE A 343 3.91 0.24 24.83
N LEU A 344 4.30 -0.44 25.91
CA LEU A 344 3.39 -0.87 26.96
C LEU A 344 3.57 0.13 28.12
N PRO A 345 2.49 0.60 28.77
CA PRO A 345 2.64 1.43 29.95
C PRO A 345 3.19 0.58 31.09
N ASN A 346 4.42 0.86 31.53
CA ASN A 346 4.97 0.37 32.79
C ASN A 346 4.11 0.88 33.95
N LYS A 347 3.44 -0.04 34.65
CA LYS A 347 3.30 -0.05 36.11
C LYS A 347 2.67 -1.37 36.55
N CYS A 348 3.51 -2.29 37.01
CA CYS A 348 3.21 -3.18 38.12
C CYS A 348 4.56 -3.50 38.76
N ASP A 349 4.73 -2.97 39.97
CA ASP A 349 5.93 -3.10 40.78
C ASP A 349 6.22 -4.56 41.13
N GLU A 350 7.50 -4.89 41.11
CA GLU A 350 8.07 -6.12 41.63
C GLU A 350 7.81 -6.24 43.13
N ILE A 351 7.33 -7.39 43.60
CA ILE A 351 7.56 -7.82 44.98
C ILE A 351 8.15 -9.23 44.93
N SER A 352 9.40 -9.31 45.38
CA SER A 352 10.21 -10.50 45.57
C SER A 352 9.65 -11.41 46.66
N ALA A 353 9.78 -12.72 46.46
CA ALA A 353 9.55 -13.72 47.49
C ALA A 353 10.73 -13.76 48.48
N ALA A 354 10.50 -13.31 49.71
CA ALA A 354 11.12 -13.80 50.95
C ALA A 354 10.47 -13.06 52.13
N ASP A 355 9.71 -13.76 52.97
CA ASP A 355 9.77 -13.69 54.44
C ASP A 355 8.56 -14.35 55.12
N THR A 356 8.86 -15.51 55.69
CA THR A 356 8.39 -16.17 56.90
C THR A 356 7.40 -15.45 57.85
N ILE A 357 6.45 -16.26 58.37
CA ILE A 357 6.00 -16.40 59.77
C ILE A 357 4.81 -15.56 60.30
N LYS A 358 3.76 -16.33 60.65
CA LYS A 358 2.84 -16.28 61.83
C LYS A 358 1.54 -15.45 61.86
N GLN A 359 0.54 -16.18 62.40
CA GLN A 359 -0.64 -15.79 63.20
C GLN A 359 -1.90 -15.35 62.44
N GLU A 360 -2.92 -16.23 62.40
CA GLU A 360 -4.14 -16.24 63.27
C GLU A 360 -5.24 -15.34 62.63
N SER A 361 -6.53 -15.67 62.52
CA SER A 361 -7.38 -16.76 63.00
C SER A 361 -8.84 -16.49 62.53
N ILE A 362 -9.63 -17.55 62.27
CA ILE A 362 -11.11 -17.65 62.46
C ILE A 362 -11.96 -16.84 61.44
N ILE A 363 -12.87 -17.40 60.62
CA ILE A 363 -14.18 -18.00 60.93
C ILE A 363 -14.65 -18.95 59.79
N ALA A 364 -15.20 -20.11 60.18
CA ALA A 364 -15.90 -21.13 59.39
C ALA A 364 -17.24 -20.61 58.79
N THR A 365 -17.76 -21.12 57.67
CA THR A 365 -18.68 -22.28 57.57
C THR A 365 -18.71 -22.78 56.11
N GLU A 366 -18.44 -24.06 55.84
CA GLU A 366 -19.43 -25.16 55.62
C GLU A 366 -20.49 -24.89 54.55
N GLU A 367 -20.38 -25.51 53.36
CA GLU A 367 -21.20 -26.65 52.90
C GLU A 367 -20.94 -27.02 51.41
N GLU A 368 -21.19 -28.29 51.10
CA GLU A 368 -20.71 -29.15 50.02
C GLU A 368 -21.45 -29.06 48.64
N PRO A 369 -20.98 -29.80 47.60
CA PRO A 369 -21.35 -29.60 46.18
C PRO A 369 -22.47 -30.51 45.69
N LEU A 370 -23.19 -30.09 44.63
CA LEU A 370 -24.09 -30.97 43.87
C LEU A 370 -23.85 -30.89 42.36
N ILE A 371 -23.15 -31.92 41.88
CA ILE A 371 -23.22 -32.41 40.49
C ILE A 371 -24.43 -33.34 40.39
N LYS A 372 -25.37 -33.09 39.47
CA LYS A 372 -25.96 -34.13 38.61
C LYS A 372 -26.84 -33.56 37.48
N LYS A 373 -26.51 -34.01 36.26
CA LYS A 373 -27.31 -34.06 35.04
C LYS A 373 -28.59 -34.89 35.23
N TYR A 374 -29.63 -34.60 34.43
CA TYR A 374 -30.37 -35.46 33.46
C TYR A 374 -31.70 -34.74 33.16
N LYS A 375 -32.01 -34.33 31.91
CA LYS A 375 -32.65 -35.11 30.84
C LYS A 375 -33.81 -36.01 31.32
N THR A 376 -34.95 -35.77 30.68
CA THR A 376 -36.32 -36.35 30.78
C THR A 376 -37.10 -36.04 32.04
#